data_AF-A0A6A1VSD1-F1
#
_entry.id   AF-A0A6A1VSD1-F1
#
_cell.length_a   1.000
_cell.length_b   1.000
_cell.length_c   1.000
_cell.angle_alpha   90.00
_cell.angle_beta   90.00
_cell.angle_gamma   90.00
#
_symmetry.space_group_name_H-M   'P 1'
#
loop_
_entity.id
_entity.type
_entity.pdbx_description
1 polymer ?
#
loop_
_entity_poly.entity_id
_entity_poly.type
_entity_poly.pdbx_seq_one_letter_code
_entity_poly.pdbx_strand_id
1 'polypeptide(L)'
;MPFIVLDMFSLRDITIDIQIEIAWDEAGATVGELYYRIAEKSQVHAFPARACPTVGTGVHFSGGGYGNLMRKYGLPSNKYT
;
A
#
# COMPACT_ATOMS: atom_id res chain seq x y z
N MET A 1 2.68 -24.35 23.23
CA MET A 1 2.15 -24.77 21.92
C MET A 1 3.11 -24.29 20.85
N PRO A 2 3.52 -25.12 19.87
CA PRO A 2 4.35 -24.64 18.76
C PRO A 2 3.52 -23.74 17.83
N PHE A 3 4.17 -22.76 17.20
CA PHE A 3 3.58 -21.87 16.19
C PHE A 3 4.55 -21.69 15.02
N ILE A 4 4.04 -21.19 13.89
CA ILE A 4 4.81 -20.88 12.69
C ILE A 4 4.65 -19.39 12.39
N VAL A 5 5.72 -18.75 11.94
CA VAL A 5 5.69 -17.39 11.39
C VAL A 5 5.75 -17.49 9.87
N LEU A 6 4.76 -16.93 9.18
CA LEU A 6 4.77 -16.76 7.74
C LEU A 6 5.26 -15.34 7.43
N ASP A 7 6.52 -15.22 7.00
CA ASP A 7 7.08 -13.96 6.53
C ASP A 7 6.79 -13.79 5.03
N MET A 8 6.12 -12.70 4.68
CA MET A 8 5.75 -12.37 3.29
C MET A 8 6.74 -11.42 2.62
N PHE A 9 7.88 -11.10 3.24
CA PHE A 9 8.87 -10.13 2.70
C PHE A 9 9.25 -10.39 1.24
N SER A 10 9.27 -11.64 0.76
CA SER A 10 9.59 -11.93 -0.65
C SER A 10 8.44 -11.68 -1.64
N LEU A 11 7.20 -11.53 -1.16
CA LEU A 11 6.00 -11.22 -1.95
C LEU A 11 5.78 -9.70 -1.95
N ARG A 12 6.51 -8.97 -2.79
CA ARG A 12 6.53 -7.50 -2.81
C ARG A 12 6.35 -6.89 -4.20
N ASP A 13 5.90 -7.66 -5.18
CA ASP A 13 5.69 -7.11 -6.52
C ASP A 13 4.61 -6.01 -6.49
N ILE A 14 4.81 -4.97 -7.30
CA ILE A 14 3.89 -3.84 -7.43
C ILE A 14 3.73 -3.51 -8.91
N THR A 15 2.52 -3.70 -9.41
CA THR A 15 2.12 -3.33 -10.78
C THR A 15 1.10 -2.21 -10.73
N ILE A 16 1.29 -1.18 -11.57
CA ILE A 16 0.42 0.01 -11.63
C ILE A 16 -0.07 0.22 -13.06
N ASP A 17 -1.39 0.30 -13.19
CA ASP A 17 -2.07 0.78 -14.39
C ASP A 17 -2.69 2.16 -14.11
N ILE A 18 -2.08 3.18 -14.70
CA ILE A 18 -2.52 4.57 -14.52
C ILE A 18 -3.76 4.91 -15.34
N GLN A 19 -4.08 4.16 -16.39
CA GLN A 19 -5.22 4.45 -17.26
C GLN A 19 -6.55 4.16 -16.56
N ILE A 20 -6.55 3.14 -15.71
CA ILE A 20 -7.71 2.73 -14.91
C ILE A 20 -7.55 3.04 -13.42
N GLU A 21 -6.46 3.70 -13.04
CA GLU A 21 -6.16 4.13 -11.66
C GLU A 21 -6.09 2.97 -10.64
N ILE A 22 -5.54 1.81 -11.06
CA ILE A 22 -5.42 0.62 -10.19
C ILE A 22 -3.95 0.28 -9.96
N ALA A 23 -3.63 -0.09 -8.72
CA ALA A 23 -2.37 -0.68 -8.33
C ALA A 23 -2.63 -2.07 -7.72
N TRP A 24 -1.85 -3.06 -8.13
CA TRP A 24 -1.78 -4.38 -7.52
C TRP A 24 -0.47 -4.46 -6.77
N ASP A 25 -0.54 -4.57 -5.45
CA ASP A 25 0.62 -4.77 -4.58
C ASP A 25 0.50 -6.09 -3.81
N GLU A 26 1.62 -6.79 -3.68
CA GLU A 26 1.69 -7.98 -2.85
C GLU A 26 1.87 -7.62 -1.36
N ALA A 27 1.39 -8.49 -0.46
CA ALA A 27 1.23 -8.16 0.96
C ALA A 27 2.54 -7.89 1.73
N GLY A 28 3.70 -8.27 1.17
CA GLY A 28 5.03 -7.99 1.70
C GLY A 28 5.63 -6.67 1.21
N ALA A 29 4.98 -5.97 0.29
CA ALA A 29 5.38 -4.63 -0.13
C ALA A 29 5.25 -3.63 1.02
N THR A 30 6.02 -2.55 0.94
CA THR A 30 5.96 -1.43 1.87
C THR A 30 5.23 -0.23 1.26
N VAL A 31 4.64 0.59 2.12
CA VAL A 31 3.96 1.83 1.71
C VAL A 31 4.92 2.77 0.95
N GLY A 32 6.21 2.78 1.31
CA GLY A 32 7.23 3.53 0.61
C GLY A 32 7.49 3.05 -0.81
N GLU A 33 7.56 1.72 -1.02
CA GLU A 33 7.68 1.13 -2.36
C GLU A 33 6.45 1.47 -3.21
N LEU A 34 5.23 1.36 -2.66
CA LEU A 34 4.00 1.73 -3.36
C LEU A 34 4.01 3.20 -3.78
N TYR A 35 4.34 4.13 -2.87
CA TYR A 35 4.45 5.55 -3.19
C TYR A 35 5.47 5.83 -4.29
N TYR A 36 6.64 5.19 -4.20
CA TYR A 36 7.69 5.34 -5.18
C TYR A 36 7.23 4.89 -6.57
N ARG A 37 6.60 3.72 -6.67
CA ARG A 37 6.06 3.20 -7.94
C ARG A 37 4.98 4.09 -8.54
N ILE A 38 4.07 4.64 -7.72
CA ILE A 38 3.06 5.59 -8.19
C ILE A 38 3.72 6.86 -8.74
N ALA A 39 4.69 7.41 -8.02
CA ALA A 39 5.40 8.63 -8.42
C ALA A 39 6.22 8.45 -9.71
N GLU A 40 6.78 7.25 -9.95
CA GLU A 40 7.45 6.90 -11.22
C GLU A 40 6.49 6.95 -12.41
N LYS A 41 5.21 6.61 -12.21
CA LYS A 41 4.19 6.61 -13.26
C LYS A 41 3.50 7.95 -13.44
N SER A 42 3.29 8.70 -12.36
CA SER A 42 2.59 9.99 -12.41
C SER A 42 2.90 10.89 -11.22
N GLN A 43 3.03 12.19 -11.48
CA GLN A 43 3.25 13.22 -10.47
C GLN A 43 1.95 13.77 -9.84
N VAL A 44 0.79 13.33 -10.32
CA VAL A 44 -0.53 13.80 -9.83
C VAL A 44 -1.36 12.71 -9.15
N HIS A 45 -0.87 11.48 -9.13
CA HIS A 45 -1.53 10.36 -8.46
C HIS A 45 -0.87 10.08 -7.12
N ALA A 46 -1.69 9.62 -6.16
CA ALA A 46 -1.24 9.26 -4.82
C ALA A 46 -2.21 8.22 -4.23
N PHE A 47 -1.74 7.48 -3.22
CA PHE A 47 -2.56 6.54 -2.47
C PHE A 47 -2.67 6.96 -0.99
N PRO A 48 -3.86 6.92 -0.37
CA PRO A 48 -4.04 7.38 1.00
C PRO A 48 -3.57 6.33 2.01
N ALA A 49 -2.30 6.36 2.42
CA ALA A 49 -1.75 5.49 3.47
C ALA A 49 -0.88 6.28 4.47
N ARG A 50 -0.20 5.58 5.41
CA ARG A 50 0.68 6.19 6.42
C ARG A 50 1.84 6.98 5.83
N ALA A 51 2.38 7.90 6.64
CA ALA A 51 3.61 8.62 6.31
C ALA A 51 4.88 7.77 6.51
N CYS A 52 4.83 6.71 7.33
CA CYS A 52 5.98 5.85 7.62
C CYS A 52 6.28 4.90 6.44
N PRO A 53 7.39 5.05 5.70
CA PRO A 53 7.61 4.32 4.45
C PRO A 53 7.83 2.81 4.63
N THR A 54 8.39 2.37 5.76
CA THR A 54 8.77 0.97 6.02
C THR A 54 7.61 0.09 6.49
N VAL A 55 6.41 0.65 6.64
CA VAL A 55 5.23 -0.10 7.07
C VAL A 55 4.76 -0.99 5.92
N GLY A 56 4.58 -2.29 6.17
CA GLY A 56 4.07 -3.24 5.19
C GLY A 56 2.60 -3.00 4.85
N THR A 57 2.25 -3.08 3.57
CA THR A 57 0.90 -2.79 3.05
C THR A 57 -0.13 -3.83 3.51
N GLY A 58 0.25 -5.11 3.56
CA GLY A 58 -0.66 -6.21 3.90
C GLY A 58 -1.41 -6.02 5.22
N VAL A 59 -0.70 -5.76 6.33
CA VAL A 59 -1.34 -5.48 7.63
C VAL A 59 -1.89 -4.06 7.72
N HIS A 60 -1.22 -3.10 7.09
CA HIS A 60 -1.58 -1.69 7.23
C HIS A 60 -2.93 -1.37 6.62
N PHE A 61 -3.18 -1.89 5.43
CA PHE A 61 -4.38 -1.61 4.69
C PHE A 61 -5.56 -2.49 5.16
N SER A 62 -5.30 -3.73 5.63
CA SER A 62 -6.34 -4.57 6.25
C SER A 62 -6.77 -4.04 7.64
N GLY A 63 -5.85 -3.40 8.37
CA GLY A 63 -6.12 -2.76 9.67
C GLY A 63 -6.71 -1.35 9.60
N GLY A 64 -7.22 -0.92 8.45
CA GLY A 64 -7.72 0.44 8.25
C GLY A 64 -6.64 1.35 7.71
N GLY A 65 -5.63 1.66 8.54
CA GLY A 65 -4.51 2.55 8.20
C GLY A 65 -4.90 4.04 8.14
N TYR A 66 -4.02 4.96 8.53
CA TYR A 66 -4.31 6.40 8.51
C TYR A 66 -3.10 7.22 8.05
N GLY A 67 -3.33 8.35 7.41
CA GLY A 67 -2.25 9.25 7.01
C GLY A 67 -2.75 10.59 6.48
N ASN A 68 -1.84 11.34 5.84
CA ASN A 68 -2.06 12.75 5.50
C ASN A 68 -3.28 12.98 4.59
N LEU A 69 -3.62 11.99 3.77
CA LEU A 69 -4.73 12.04 2.82
C LEU A 69 -6.08 11.63 3.41
N MET A 70 -6.14 11.17 4.67
CA MET A 70 -7.35 10.55 5.23
C MET A 70 -8.57 11.48 5.27
N ARG A 71 -8.36 12.78 5.51
CA ARG A 71 -9.47 13.75 5.61
C ARG A 71 -10.15 14.00 4.27
N LYS A 72 -9.44 13.78 3.16
CA LYS A 72 -9.95 14.01 1.81
C LYS A 72 -10.37 12.71 1.12
N TYR A 73 -9.63 11.63 1.35
CA TYR A 73 -9.80 10.38 0.59
C TYR A 73 -10.19 9.17 1.46
N GLY A 74 -10.24 9.30 2.79
CA GLY A 74 -10.54 8.19 3.70
C GLY A 74 -9.34 7.29 3.98
N LEU A 75 -9.62 6.10 4.50
CA LEU A 75 -8.59 5.11 4.89
C LEU A 75 -8.19 4.24 3.68
N PRO A 76 -6.96 3.68 3.63
CA PRO A 76 -6.55 2.75 2.58
C PRO A 76 -7.46 1.51 2.52
N SER A 77 -8.02 1.05 3.64
CA SER A 77 -9.01 -0.04 3.65
C SER A 77 -10.25 0.23 2.80
N ASN A 78 -10.61 1.50 2.56
CA ASN A 78 -11.78 1.89 1.77
C ASN A 78 -11.45 2.01 0.27
N LYS A 79 -10.20 1.74 -0.12
CA LYS A 79 -9.70 1.88 -1.50
C LYS A 79 -9.43 0.56 -2.19
N TYR A 80 -9.59 -0.55 -1.48
CA TYR A 80 -9.55 -1.87 -2.09
C TYR A 80 -10.85 -2.17 -2.80
N THR A 81 -10.76 -2.65 -4.03
CA THR A 81 -11.86 -3.17 -4.85
C THR A 81 -11.35 -4.35 -5.64
#